data_AF-A0A7S4FD40-F1
#
_entry.id   AF-A0A7S4FD40-F1
#
_cell.length_a   1.000
_cell.length_b   1.000
_cell.length_c   1.000
_cell.angle_alpha   90.00
_cell.angle_beta   90.00
_cell.angle_gamma   90.00
#
_symmetry.space_group_name_H-M   'P 1'
#
loop_
_entity.id
_entity.type
_entity.pdbx_description
1 polymer ?
#
loop_
_entity_poly.entity_id
_entity_poly.type
_entity_poly.pdbx_seq_one_letter_code
_entity_poly.pdbx_strand_id
1 'polypeptide(L)'
;IEAIAAYYNRVMIGTADGSLLLYVVTASKDPNTGTDRFVPNASDCRAGFAEKKKAINQLLPLPELDLLLTLVDGQILQHKLKKLEPKSPVKGIKGCSIFALKKHNGNYLMAAAVKKKLFIYEWVDSDGEFQF
;
A
#
# COMPACT_ATOMS: atom_id res chain seq x y z
N ILE A 1 -11.61 5.20 -8.31
CA ILE A 1 -10.60 5.05 -7.24
C ILE A 1 -10.94 3.75 -6.55
N GLU A 2 -10.02 2.79 -6.54
CA GLU A 2 -10.26 1.45 -5.98
C GLU A 2 -9.69 1.33 -4.57
N ALA A 3 -8.56 1.98 -4.31
CA ALA A 3 -7.93 2.02 -3.00
C ALA A 3 -7.32 3.39 -2.73
N ILE A 4 -7.26 3.76 -1.45
CA ILE A 4 -6.58 4.96 -0.98
C ILE A 4 -5.81 4.63 0.31
N ALA A 5 -4.61 5.18 0.44
CA ALA A 5 -3.86 5.14 1.68
C ALA A 5 -3.07 6.44 1.86
N ALA A 6 -2.76 6.78 3.11
CA ALA A 6 -1.93 7.93 3.42
C ALA A 6 -0.82 7.54 4.39
N TYR A 7 0.35 8.16 4.25
CA TYR A 7 1.41 8.09 5.24
C TYR A 7 2.19 9.42 5.26
N TYR A 8 2.45 9.95 6.44
CA TYR A 8 2.95 11.33 6.62
C TYR A 8 2.12 12.34 5.82
N ASN A 9 2.75 13.07 4.91
CA ASN A 9 2.13 14.05 4.02
C ASN A 9 1.88 13.49 2.61
N ARG A 10 1.87 12.17 2.44
CA ARG A 10 1.69 11.52 1.14
C ARG A 10 0.35 10.80 1.09
N VAL A 11 -0.36 10.97 -0.03
CA VAL A 11 -1.60 10.26 -0.34
C VAL A 11 -1.36 9.41 -1.58
N MET A 12 -1.71 8.13 -1.48
CA MET A 12 -1.54 7.11 -2.49
C MET A 12 -2.91 6.66 -2.97
N ILE A 13 -3.12 6.66 -4.28
CA ILE A 13 -4.39 6.26 -4.90
C ILE A 13 -4.14 5.09 -5.84
N GLY A 14 -4.78 3.96 -5.55
CA GLY A 14 -4.84 2.79 -6.42
C GLY A 14 -6.05 2.89 -7.35
N THR A 15 -5.82 2.65 -8.64
CA THR A 15 -6.85 2.80 -9.68
C THR A 15 -7.25 1.44 -10.27
N ALA A 16 -8.37 1.44 -11.01
CA ALA A 16 -8.92 0.24 -11.64
C ALA A 16 -8.06 -0.30 -12.79
N ASP A 17 -7.30 0.56 -13.45
CA ASP A 17 -6.37 0.21 -14.54
C ASP A 17 -4.98 -0.21 -14.04
N GLY A 18 -4.79 -0.30 -12.71
CA GLY A 18 -3.53 -0.73 -12.11
C GLY A 18 -2.47 0.35 -11.97
N SER A 19 -2.84 1.62 -12.14
CA SER A 19 -1.96 2.76 -11.88
C SER A 19 -1.93 3.11 -10.40
N LEU A 20 -0.76 3.57 -9.92
CA LEU A 20 -0.59 4.13 -8.59
C LEU A 20 -0.27 5.61 -8.70
N LEU A 21 -1.15 6.46 -8.18
CA LEU A 21 -0.97 7.91 -8.14
C LEU A 21 -0.45 8.32 -6.76
N LEU A 22 0.57 9.19 -6.72
CA LEU A 22 1.16 9.69 -5.50
C LEU A 22 1.04 11.22 -5.43
N TYR A 23 0.37 11.69 -4.39
CA TYR A 23 0.24 13.10 -4.08
C TYR A 23 1.04 13.43 -2.82
N VAL A 24 1.73 14.57 -2.84
CA VAL A 24 2.34 15.16 -1.65
C VAL A 24 1.49 16.35 -1.24
N VAL A 25 0.95 16.28 -0.04
CA VAL A 25 0.15 17.33 0.57
C VAL A 25 1.09 18.32 1.25
N THR A 26 1.00 19.59 0.86
CA THR A 26 1.76 20.68 1.49
C THR A 26 0.80 21.67 2.12
N ALA A 27 1.16 22.21 3.28
CA ALA A 27 0.47 23.36 3.85
C ALA A 27 0.84 24.61 3.06
N SER A 28 -0.17 25.40 2.69
CA SER A 28 -0.03 26.73 2.11
C SER A 28 -0.99 27.68 2.81
N LYS A 29 -0.71 28.98 2.76
CA LYS A 29 -1.68 29.99 3.20
C LYS A 29 -2.63 30.31 2.04
N ASP A 30 -3.92 30.36 2.32
CA ASP A 30 -4.89 30.89 1.37
C ASP A 30 -4.62 32.40 1.16
N PRO A 31 -4.42 32.85 -0.09
CA PRO A 31 -3.98 34.22 -0.36
C PRO A 31 -5.08 35.26 -0.07
N ASN A 32 -6.35 34.86 0.00
CA ASN A 32 -7.47 35.77 0.23
C ASN A 32 -7.85 35.84 1.72
N THR A 33 -7.67 34.75 2.46
CA THR A 33 -8.14 34.63 3.85
C THR A 33 -7.02 34.48 4.88
N GLY A 34 -5.79 34.20 4.45
CA GLY A 34 -4.65 33.93 5.34
C GLY A 34 -4.79 32.63 6.15
N THR A 35 -5.82 31.83 5.88
CA THR A 35 -6.09 30.57 6.57
C THR A 35 -5.20 29.45 6.04
N ASP A 36 -4.97 28.43 6.86
CA ASP A 36 -4.21 27.26 6.44
C ASP A 36 -5.03 26.44 5.42
N ARG A 37 -4.38 26.10 4.31
CA ARG A 37 -4.91 25.25 3.26
C ARG A 37 -3.94 24.11 2.98
N PHE A 38 -4.48 22.91 2.83
CA PHE A 38 -3.69 21.76 2.38
C PHE A 38 -3.89 21.56 0.88
N VAL A 39 -2.79 21.66 0.12
CA VAL A 39 -2.82 21.54 -1.33
C VAL A 39 -2.18 20.20 -1.71
N PRO A 40 -2.90 19.29 -2.37
CA PRO A 40 -2.32 18.07 -2.92
C PRO A 40 -1.57 18.41 -4.21
N ASN A 41 -0.26 18.21 -4.21
CA ASN A 41 0.56 18.32 -5.41
C ASN A 41 0.79 16.92 -5.97
N ALA A 42 0.47 16.71 -7.25
CA ALA A 42 0.81 15.48 -7.93
C ALA A 42 2.34 15.34 -7.94
N SER A 43 2.85 14.28 -7.32
CA SER A 43 4.30 14.09 -7.13
C SER A 43 4.88 13.02 -8.04
N ASP A 44 4.15 11.94 -8.26
CA ASP A 44 4.55 10.83 -9.14
C ASP A 44 3.30 10.07 -9.61
N CYS A 45 3.41 9.42 -10.76
CA CYS A 45 2.39 8.53 -11.32
C CYS A 45 3.09 7.30 -11.89
N ARG A 46 2.78 6.12 -11.35
CA ARG A 46 3.29 4.84 -11.84
C ARG A 46 2.22 4.16 -12.68
N ALA A 47 2.20 4.50 -13.97
CA ALA A 47 1.40 3.79 -14.96
C ALA A 47 1.87 2.32 -15.06
N GLY A 48 0.97 1.36 -14.87
CA GLY A 48 1.31 -0.07 -14.87
C GLY A 48 2.02 -0.55 -13.60
N PHE A 49 1.80 0.11 -12.47
CA PHE A 49 2.30 -0.32 -11.16
C PHE A 49 1.87 -1.76 -10.83
N ALA A 50 0.59 -2.08 -11.08
CA ALA A 50 0.12 -3.44 -11.13
C ALA A 50 0.39 -4.02 -12.52
N GLU A 51 1.11 -5.15 -12.56
CA GLU A 51 1.28 -5.90 -13.80
C GLU A 51 -0.08 -6.22 -14.43
N LYS A 52 -0.13 -6.24 -15.77
CA LYS A 52 -1.32 -6.62 -16.55
C LYS A 52 -2.56 -5.72 -16.33
N LYS A 53 -2.37 -4.48 -15.85
CA LYS A 53 -3.42 -3.45 -15.72
C LYS A 53 -4.61 -3.90 -14.86
N LYS A 54 -4.31 -4.59 -13.76
CA LYS A 54 -5.32 -5.07 -12.80
C LYS A 54 -5.56 -4.03 -11.72
N ALA A 55 -6.81 -3.93 -11.26
CA ALA A 55 -7.21 -3.01 -10.21
C ALA A 55 -6.37 -3.20 -8.94
N ILE A 56 -5.96 -2.09 -8.32
CA ILE A 56 -5.32 -2.09 -7.00
C ILE A 56 -6.44 -1.96 -5.95
N ASN A 57 -6.83 -3.08 -5.35
CA ASN A 57 -8.00 -3.16 -4.47
C ASN A 57 -7.71 -2.75 -3.01
N GLN A 58 -6.44 -2.78 -2.59
CA GLN A 58 -6.05 -2.35 -1.26
C GLN A 58 -4.62 -1.83 -1.28
N LEU A 59 -4.37 -0.79 -0.48
CA LEU A 59 -3.04 -0.20 -0.25
C LEU A 59 -2.78 -0.16 1.26
N LEU A 60 -1.58 -0.56 1.67
CA LEU A 60 -1.15 -0.45 3.07
C LEU A 60 0.34 -0.04 3.13
N PRO A 61 0.65 1.25 3.35
CA PRO A 61 2.01 1.71 3.58
C PRO A 61 2.48 1.33 4.99
N LEU A 62 3.71 0.85 5.08
CA LEU A 62 4.41 0.45 6.32
C LEU A 62 5.75 1.19 6.39
N PRO A 63 5.76 2.46 6.85
CA PRO A 63 6.96 3.29 6.84
C PRO A 63 8.13 2.72 7.64
N GLU A 64 7.84 2.03 8.75
CA GLU A 64 8.85 1.39 9.62
C GLU A 64 9.64 0.30 8.89
N LEU A 65 9.04 -0.35 7.88
CA LEU A 65 9.66 -1.41 7.09
C LEU A 65 10.11 -0.95 5.69
N ASP A 66 9.93 0.33 5.35
CA ASP A 66 10.05 0.86 3.98
C ASP A 66 9.25 0.02 2.95
N LEU A 67 8.05 -0.45 3.35
CA LEU A 67 7.20 -1.31 2.52
C LEU A 67 5.86 -0.66 2.17
N LEU A 68 5.38 -0.99 0.98
CA LEU A 68 4.00 -0.80 0.55
C LEU A 68 3.44 -2.18 0.19
N LEU A 69 2.39 -2.60 0.91
CA LEU A 69 1.62 -3.77 0.53
C LEU A 69 0.46 -3.36 -0.38
N THR A 70 0.26 -4.10 -1.47
CA THR A 70 -0.87 -3.89 -2.38
C THR A 70 -1.62 -5.19 -2.61
N LEU A 71 -2.95 -5.12 -2.73
CA LEU A 71 -3.78 -6.26 -3.15
C LEU A 71 -4.17 -6.08 -4.62
N VAL A 72 -3.70 -7.00 -5.46
CA VAL A 72 -3.93 -6.99 -6.91
C VAL A 72 -4.22 -8.41 -7.37
N ASP A 73 -5.34 -8.63 -8.06
CA ASP A 73 -5.74 -9.94 -8.63
C ASP A 73 -5.68 -11.10 -7.59
N GLY A 74 -6.04 -10.80 -6.35
CA GLY A 74 -6.01 -11.74 -5.23
C GLY A 74 -4.63 -12.18 -4.76
N GLN A 75 -3.58 -11.42 -5.11
CA GLN A 75 -2.23 -11.55 -4.57
C GLN A 75 -1.88 -10.32 -3.72
N ILE A 76 -1.12 -10.55 -2.65
CA ILE A 76 -0.52 -9.46 -1.87
C ILE A 76 0.90 -9.25 -2.38
N LEU A 77 1.16 -8.08 -2.97
CA LEU A 77 2.45 -7.69 -3.51
C LEU A 77 3.17 -6.78 -2.53
N GLN A 78 4.49 -6.93 -2.44
CA GLN A 78 5.35 -6.08 -1.64
C GLN A 78 6.10 -5.12 -2.57
N HIS A 79 6.17 -3.85 -2.22
CA HIS A 79 6.97 -2.86 -2.94
C HIS A 79 7.77 -2.02 -1.94
N LYS A 80 8.92 -1.48 -2.34
CA LYS A 80 9.61 -0.47 -1.53
C LYS A 80 8.78 0.80 -1.48
N LEU A 81 8.52 1.33 -0.29
CA LEU A 81 7.61 2.46 -0.11
C LEU A 81 8.12 3.74 -0.77
N LYS A 82 9.41 4.05 -0.63
CA LYS A 82 10.01 5.28 -1.17
C LYS A 82 10.17 5.29 -2.67
N LYS A 83 10.60 4.16 -3.25
CA LYS A 83 10.94 4.04 -4.67
C LYS A 83 9.83 3.42 -5.51
N LEU A 84 8.84 2.82 -4.87
CA LEU A 84 7.75 2.06 -5.50
C LEU A 84 8.27 0.90 -6.37
N GLU A 85 9.48 0.41 -6.08
CA GLU A 85 10.09 -0.74 -6.73
C GLU A 85 9.42 -2.04 -6.26
N PRO A 86 9.06 -2.96 -7.16
CA PRO A 86 8.51 -4.26 -6.75
C PRO A 86 9.53 -5.06 -5.95
N LYS A 87 9.03 -5.77 -4.94
CA LYS A 87 9.68 -6.91 -4.27
C LYS A 87 8.92 -8.19 -4.64
N SER A 88 9.27 -9.29 -3.98
CA SER A 88 8.56 -10.56 -4.06
C SER A 88 7.11 -10.45 -3.56
N PRO A 89 6.15 -11.10 -4.24
CA PRO A 89 4.82 -11.33 -3.68
C PRO A 89 4.89 -12.11 -2.37
N VAL A 90 3.92 -11.91 -1.48
CA VAL A 90 3.81 -12.75 -0.28
C VAL A 90 3.49 -14.18 -0.70
N LYS A 91 4.38 -15.11 -0.33
CA LYS A 91 4.31 -16.50 -0.76
C LYS A 91 3.09 -17.20 -0.15
N GLY A 92 2.54 -18.17 -0.89
CA GLY A 92 1.41 -18.97 -0.42
C GLY A 92 0.05 -18.27 -0.46
N ILE A 93 -0.03 -16.99 -0.88
CA ILE A 93 -1.29 -16.25 -1.03
C ILE A 93 -1.75 -16.26 -2.49
N LYS A 94 -2.93 -16.85 -2.73
CA LYS A 94 -3.62 -16.77 -4.03
C LYS A 94 -5.13 -16.75 -3.85
N GLY A 95 -5.79 -15.74 -4.40
CA GLY A 95 -7.24 -15.54 -4.23
C GLY A 95 -7.60 -14.88 -2.90
N CYS A 96 -6.72 -14.00 -2.41
CA CYS A 96 -7.00 -13.12 -1.28
C CYS A 96 -8.06 -12.09 -1.66
N SER A 97 -9.06 -11.87 -0.81
CA SER A 97 -10.09 -10.83 -1.03
C SER A 97 -9.83 -9.56 -0.24
N ILE A 98 -9.18 -9.69 0.93
CA ILE A 98 -8.81 -8.58 1.81
C ILE A 98 -7.71 -9.06 2.76
N PHE A 99 -6.85 -8.14 3.19
CA PHE A 99 -5.90 -8.41 4.26
C PHE A 99 -5.92 -7.30 5.32
N ALA A 100 -5.44 -7.61 6.52
CA ALA A 100 -5.28 -6.66 7.60
C ALA A 100 -3.95 -6.91 8.32
N LEU A 101 -3.35 -5.86 8.85
CA LEU A 101 -2.09 -5.94 9.56
C LEU A 101 -2.24 -5.39 10.98
N LYS A 102 -1.59 -6.02 11.95
CA LYS A 102 -1.49 -5.55 13.33
C LYS A 102 -0.05 -5.72 13.82
N LYS A 103 0.44 -4.74 14.59
CA LYS A 103 1.68 -4.91 15.36
C LYS A 103 1.37 -5.62 16.68
N HIS A 104 2.05 -6.71 16.98
CA HIS A 104 1.91 -7.50 18.20
C HIS A 104 3.30 -7.87 18.73
N ASN A 105 3.56 -7.57 20.00
CA ASN A 105 4.85 -7.84 20.68
C ASN A 105 6.09 -7.37 19.89
N GLY A 106 5.98 -6.20 19.25
CA GLY A 106 7.07 -5.62 18.45
C GLY A 106 7.15 -6.12 17.01
N ASN A 107 6.46 -7.21 16.66
CA ASN A 107 6.44 -7.77 15.30
C ASN A 107 5.12 -7.47 14.56
N TYR A 108 5.09 -7.67 13.25
CA TYR A 108 3.87 -7.52 12.44
C TYR A 108 3.21 -8.87 12.14
N LEU A 109 1.90 -8.93 12.38
CA LEU A 109 1.03 -10.03 12.00
C LEU A 109 0.06 -9.57 10.91
N MET A 110 0.00 -10.32 9.82
CA MET A 110 -0.92 -10.10 8.72
C MET A 110 -1.98 -11.20 8.70
N ALA A 111 -3.25 -10.82 8.75
CA ALA A 111 -4.36 -11.72 8.48
C ALA A 111 -4.81 -11.53 7.03
N ALA A 112 -4.85 -12.61 6.24
CA ALA A 112 -5.33 -12.61 4.86
C ALA A 112 -6.56 -13.50 4.72
N ALA A 113 -7.65 -12.93 4.20
CA ALA A 113 -8.86 -13.68 3.88
C ALA A 113 -8.72 -14.27 2.49
N VAL A 114 -8.54 -15.59 2.40
CA VAL A 114 -8.36 -16.32 1.15
C VAL A 114 -9.52 -17.29 0.98
N LYS A 115 -10.41 -16.98 0.04
CA LYS A 115 -11.68 -17.71 -0.17
C LYS A 115 -12.53 -17.75 1.11
N LYS A 116 -12.68 -18.92 1.74
CA LYS A 116 -13.45 -19.15 2.98
C LYS A 116 -12.54 -19.43 4.19
N LYS A 117 -11.26 -19.08 4.12
CA LYS A 117 -10.27 -19.34 5.16
C LYS A 117 -9.54 -18.05 5.52
N LEU A 118 -9.11 -17.96 6.77
CA LEU A 118 -8.21 -16.92 7.25
C LEU A 118 -6.82 -17.53 7.42
N PHE A 119 -5.81 -16.90 6.84
CA PHE A 119 -4.41 -17.27 7.02
C PHE A 119 -3.72 -16.15 7.80
N ILE A 120 -2.87 -16.50 8.76
CA ILE A 120 -2.06 -15.56 9.51
C ILE A 120 -0.62 -15.70 9.01
N TYR A 121 0.02 -14.57 8.78
CA TYR A 121 1.42 -14.49 8.39
C TYR A 121 2.15 -13.61 9.40
N GLU A 122 3.38 -13.96 9.75
CA GLU A 122 4.26 -13.15 10.57
C GLU A 122 5.36 -12.51 9.71
N TRP A 123 5.78 -11.31 10.08
CA TRP A 123 6.93 -10.68 9.47
C TRP A 123 8.23 -11.30 9.98
N VAL A 124 9.15 -11.63 9.07
CA VAL A 124 10.45 -12.22 9.38
C VAL A 124 11.55 -11.27 8.93
N ASP A 125 12.21 -10.61 9.89
CA ASP A 125 13.21 -9.55 9.63
C ASP A 125 14.41 -10.04 8.81
N SER A 126 14.88 -11.28 9.03
CA SER A 126 16.04 -11.82 8.30
C SER A 126 15.80 -11.90 6.79
N ASP A 127 14.55 -12.16 6.41
CA ASP A 127 14.16 -12.43 5.04
C ASP A 127 13.48 -11.21 4.41
N GLY A 128 12.97 -10.29 5.25
CA GLY A 128 12.28 -9.08 4.82
C GLY A 128 10.99 -9.39 4.06
N GLU A 129 10.27 -10.44 4.52
CA GLU A 129 9.04 -10.98 3.93
C GLU A 129 8.05 -11.44 5.01
N PHE A 130 6.76 -11.55 4.63
CA PHE A 130 5.72 -12.20 5.42
C PHE A 130 5.71 -13.73 5.17
N GLN A 131 5.69 -14.52 6.24
CA GLN A 131 5.73 -15.98 6.20
C GLN A 131 4.57 -16.58 7.01
N PHE A 132 4.08 -17.74 6.58
CA PHE A 132 2.96 -18.46 7.22
C PHE A 132 3.45 -19.31 8.39
#